data_AF-A0A7D5M212-F1
#
_entry.id   AF-A0A7D5M212-F1
#
_cell.length_a   1.000
_cell.length_b   1.000
_cell.length_c   1.000
_cell.angle_alpha   90.00
_cell.angle_beta   90.00
_cell.angle_gamma   90.00
#
_symmetry.space_group_name_H-M   'P 1'
#
loop_
_entity.id
_entity.type
_entity.pdbx_description
1 polymer ?
#
loop_
_entity_poly.entity_id
_entity_poly.type
_entity_poly.pdbx_seq_one_letter_code
_entity_poly.pdbx_strand_id
1 'polypeptide(L)'
;MSNWDLMMPGMGLTAIGLAGLTLSYAGIAHTFIDGMHALTGLTMFVGLIFLAAGILDGGVSTSNRAKATTLVILSISLGFGMYAMVLNTSNYTVTIAGILMAIAFPAIIISYLYMKHPAVAKPIGAIVSMAAATGIIMWISFGIFSSPDTYMIPQQVGVDEPAEDLTPSGPIFAIEILEDSAQEGNPDYSPDVAVVTQGYIIEWTNADAAAHTVTSAVDYGETFDSSLMSAGEIYTLDTSNLEIGEYEYLCIVHPWMVASIVIEAAKEPTKVIIPQGAAIPEDGQIYYDPEILEISAGTTVIWDNVDNTMHTATSGTPNNGADGVFDSDILSAGDTYEFTFSDAGSYDYYCILHPWMIGTVNVE
;
A
#
# COMPACT_ATOMS: atom_id res chain seq x y z
N MET A 1 -16.99 -54.66 -9.25
CA MET A 1 -16.76 -53.33 -8.66
C MET A 1 -16.97 -52.33 -9.77
N SER A 2 -17.75 -51.28 -9.53
CA SER A 2 -17.79 -50.17 -10.50
C SER A 2 -16.41 -49.51 -10.53
N ASN A 3 -15.97 -48.94 -11.66
CA ASN A 3 -14.68 -48.20 -11.72
C ASN A 3 -14.57 -47.13 -10.61
N TRP A 4 -15.72 -46.66 -10.10
CA TRP A 4 -15.84 -45.74 -8.98
C TRP A 4 -15.48 -46.31 -7.61
N ASP A 5 -15.67 -47.60 -7.38
CA ASP A 5 -15.28 -48.24 -6.10
C ASP A 5 -13.75 -48.27 -5.93
N LEU A 6 -12.99 -48.23 -7.04
CA LEU A 6 -11.53 -48.06 -7.04
C LEU A 6 -11.10 -46.62 -6.68
N MET A 7 -11.94 -45.62 -6.94
CA MET A 7 -11.63 -44.20 -6.68
C MET A 7 -12.04 -43.72 -5.30
N MET A 8 -12.84 -44.50 -4.56
CA MET A 8 -13.29 -44.17 -3.19
C MET A 8 -12.15 -43.80 -2.22
N PRO A 9 -10.99 -44.49 -2.22
CA PRO A 9 -9.84 -44.06 -1.40
C PRO A 9 -9.31 -42.69 -1.81
N GLY A 10 -9.29 -42.39 -3.11
CA GLY A 10 -8.87 -41.09 -3.65
C GLY A 10 -9.80 -39.94 -3.25
N MET A 11 -11.11 -40.16 -3.27
CA MET A 11 -12.09 -39.16 -2.81
C MET A 11 -11.95 -38.86 -1.30
N GLY A 12 -11.59 -39.86 -0.49
CA GLY A 12 -11.25 -39.66 0.92
C GLY A 12 -10.01 -38.80 1.12
N LEU A 13 -8.98 -38.99 0.29
CA LEU A 13 -7.76 -38.16 0.29
C LEU A 13 -8.04 -36.71 -0.17
N THR A 14 -8.94 -36.52 -1.14
CA THR A 14 -9.38 -35.17 -1.56
C THR A 14 -10.07 -34.42 -0.41
N ALA A 15 -10.89 -35.11 0.39
CA ALA A 15 -11.55 -34.51 1.56
C ALA A 15 -10.54 -34.07 2.64
N ILE A 16 -9.49 -34.87 2.87
CA ILE A 16 -8.39 -34.53 3.79
C ILE A 16 -7.58 -33.33 3.23
N GLY A 17 -7.32 -33.29 1.93
CA GLY A 17 -6.68 -32.15 1.27
C GLY A 17 -7.48 -30.85 1.43
N LEU A 18 -8.81 -30.92 1.33
CA LEU A 18 -9.68 -29.75 1.53
C LEU A 18 -9.66 -29.21 2.97
N ALA A 19 -9.59 -30.11 3.96
CA ALA A 19 -9.44 -29.73 5.36
C ALA A 19 -8.08 -29.05 5.62
N GLY A 20 -7.01 -29.54 5.01
CA GLY A 20 -5.70 -28.89 5.04
C GLY A 20 -5.70 -27.50 4.41
N LEU A 21 -6.40 -27.34 3.26
CA LEU A 21 -6.53 -26.04 2.58
C LEU A 21 -7.15 -24.99 3.51
N THR A 22 -8.14 -25.40 4.29
CA THR A 22 -8.87 -24.54 5.21
C THR A 22 -8.01 -24.10 6.39
N LEU A 23 -7.19 -24.99 6.96
CA LEU A 23 -6.24 -24.65 8.02
C LEU A 23 -5.18 -23.65 7.53
N SER A 24 -4.79 -23.75 6.26
CA SER A 24 -3.80 -22.86 5.66
C SER A 24 -4.35 -21.47 5.38
N TYR A 25 -5.55 -21.35 4.79
CA TYR A 25 -6.24 -20.06 4.60
C TYR A 25 -6.67 -19.39 5.92
N ALA A 26 -6.73 -20.15 7.03
CA ALA A 26 -6.92 -19.60 8.37
C ALA A 26 -5.63 -19.07 9.03
N GLY A 27 -4.49 -19.05 8.31
CA GLY A 27 -3.22 -18.54 8.80
C GLY A 27 -2.46 -19.48 9.76
N ILE A 28 -2.87 -20.75 9.86
CA ILE A 28 -2.28 -21.69 10.84
C ILE A 28 -1.03 -22.39 10.27
N ALA A 29 -0.83 -22.43 8.95
CA ALA A 29 0.35 -23.00 8.30
C ALA A 29 0.62 -22.39 6.90
N HIS A 30 1.70 -21.60 6.77
CA HIS A 30 2.07 -20.85 5.55
C HIS A 30 2.74 -21.72 4.46
N THR A 31 3.48 -22.77 4.81
CA THR A 31 4.17 -23.65 3.83
C THR A 31 3.25 -24.66 3.12
N PHE A 32 1.96 -24.65 3.45
CA PHE A 32 0.97 -25.59 2.93
C PHE A 32 0.30 -25.08 1.65
N ILE A 33 0.26 -23.76 1.42
CA ILE A 33 -0.36 -23.15 0.22
C ILE A 33 0.36 -23.59 -1.06
N ASP A 34 1.69 -23.50 -1.11
CA ASP A 34 2.49 -23.89 -2.28
C ASP A 34 2.38 -25.40 -2.57
N GLY A 35 2.39 -26.22 -1.51
CA GLY A 35 2.16 -27.66 -1.62
C GLY A 35 0.77 -28.00 -2.17
N MET A 36 -0.24 -27.19 -1.88
CA MET A 36 -1.62 -27.39 -2.33
C MET A 36 -1.89 -26.89 -3.75
N HIS A 37 -1.23 -25.83 -4.21
CA HIS A 37 -1.26 -25.45 -5.63
C HIS A 37 -0.65 -26.55 -6.51
N ALA A 38 0.45 -27.15 -6.05
CA ALA A 38 1.04 -28.32 -6.71
C ALA A 38 0.10 -29.53 -6.68
N LEU A 39 -0.60 -29.78 -5.58
CA LEU A 39 -1.51 -30.93 -5.44
C LEU A 39 -2.80 -30.76 -6.25
N THR A 40 -3.37 -29.56 -6.31
CA THR A 40 -4.55 -29.23 -7.15
C THR A 40 -4.21 -29.32 -8.63
N GLY A 41 -3.04 -28.84 -9.05
CA GLY A 41 -2.52 -29.05 -10.41
C GLY A 41 -2.34 -30.53 -10.73
N LEU A 42 -1.70 -31.30 -9.84
CA LEU A 42 -1.50 -32.74 -10.02
C LEU A 42 -2.81 -33.52 -10.11
N THR A 43 -3.78 -33.22 -9.25
CA THR A 43 -5.10 -33.88 -9.26
C THR A 43 -5.92 -33.52 -10.51
N MET A 44 -5.84 -32.28 -11.00
CA MET A 44 -6.41 -31.89 -12.30
C MET A 44 -5.78 -32.70 -13.44
N PHE A 45 -4.44 -32.76 -13.50
CA PHE A 45 -3.72 -33.51 -14.53
C PHE A 45 -4.07 -35.00 -14.54
N VAL A 46 -4.11 -35.65 -13.37
CA VAL A 46 -4.51 -37.05 -13.23
C VAL A 46 -5.98 -37.25 -13.64
N GLY A 47 -6.86 -36.32 -13.27
CA GLY A 47 -8.26 -36.33 -13.69
C GLY A 47 -8.44 -36.26 -15.21
N LEU A 48 -7.67 -35.40 -15.88
CA LEU A 48 -7.65 -35.29 -17.35
C LEU A 48 -7.13 -36.56 -18.02
N ILE A 49 -6.11 -37.22 -17.44
CA ILE A 49 -5.59 -38.50 -17.95
C ILE A 49 -6.66 -39.59 -17.85
N PHE A 50 -7.37 -39.69 -16.73
CA PHE A 50 -8.45 -40.67 -16.56
C PHE A 50 -9.64 -40.40 -17.48
N LEU A 51 -9.95 -39.14 -17.75
CA LEU A 51 -10.97 -38.74 -18.73
C LEU A 51 -10.55 -39.12 -20.15
N ALA A 52 -9.32 -38.80 -20.57
CA ALA A 52 -8.80 -39.11 -21.90
C ALA A 52 -8.65 -40.62 -22.15
N ALA A 53 -8.36 -41.40 -21.11
CA ALA A 53 -8.25 -42.85 -21.17
C ALA A 53 -9.60 -43.59 -21.16
N GLY A 54 -10.73 -42.87 -21.07
CA GLY A 54 -12.07 -43.47 -21.03
C GLY A 54 -12.38 -44.24 -19.74
N ILE A 55 -11.56 -44.10 -18.69
CA ILE A 55 -11.73 -44.84 -17.42
C ILE A 55 -13.02 -44.41 -16.69
N LEU A 56 -13.56 -43.24 -17.05
CA LEU A 56 -14.81 -42.65 -16.57
C LEU A 56 -15.97 -42.71 -17.60
N ASP A 57 -15.85 -43.48 -18.68
CA ASP A 57 -16.87 -43.55 -19.76
C ASP A 57 -18.25 -44.06 -19.28
N GLY A 58 -18.31 -44.70 -18.12
CA GLY A 58 -19.56 -45.12 -17.48
C GLY A 58 -20.38 -44.00 -16.82
N GLY A 59 -19.90 -42.76 -16.86
CA GLY A 59 -20.53 -41.62 -16.19
C GLY A 59 -20.32 -41.63 -14.67
N VAL A 60 -20.94 -40.66 -13.97
CA VAL A 60 -20.78 -40.49 -12.51
C VAL A 60 -21.47 -41.63 -11.74
N SER A 61 -20.83 -42.15 -10.68
CA SER A 61 -21.39 -43.22 -9.85
C SER A 61 -22.77 -42.83 -9.31
N THR A 62 -23.78 -43.63 -9.59
CA THR A 62 -25.14 -43.44 -9.09
C THR A 62 -25.43 -44.21 -7.81
N SER A 63 -24.42 -44.91 -7.26
CA SER A 63 -24.58 -45.73 -6.06
C SER A 63 -24.94 -44.88 -4.84
N ASN A 64 -25.75 -45.44 -3.94
CA ASN A 64 -26.14 -44.72 -2.71
C ASN A 64 -24.92 -44.37 -1.84
N ARG A 65 -23.88 -45.22 -1.86
CA ARG A 65 -22.63 -44.97 -1.13
C ARG A 65 -21.85 -43.80 -1.72
N ALA A 66 -21.71 -43.73 -3.04
CA ALA A 66 -21.03 -42.60 -3.69
C ALA A 66 -21.78 -41.27 -3.50
N LYS A 67 -23.11 -41.29 -3.57
CA LYS A 67 -23.96 -40.13 -3.28
C LYS A 67 -23.78 -39.65 -1.83
N ALA A 68 -23.79 -40.56 -0.86
CA ALA A 68 -23.59 -40.24 0.54
C ALA A 68 -22.20 -39.63 0.80
N THR A 69 -21.14 -40.22 0.24
CA THR A 69 -19.77 -39.69 0.35
C THR A 69 -19.66 -38.29 -0.26
N THR A 70 -20.24 -38.08 -1.44
CA THR A 70 -20.25 -36.77 -2.12
C THR A 70 -20.96 -35.71 -1.26
N LEU A 71 -22.11 -36.05 -0.67
CA LEU A 71 -22.86 -35.15 0.21
C LEU A 71 -22.11 -34.79 1.49
N VAL A 72 -21.35 -35.75 2.06
CA VAL A 72 -20.50 -35.48 3.24
C VAL A 72 -19.39 -34.49 2.88
N ILE A 73 -18.70 -34.70 1.76
CA ILE A 73 -17.63 -33.80 1.31
C ILE A 73 -18.18 -32.39 1.05
N LEU A 74 -19.30 -32.28 0.33
CA LEU A 74 -19.97 -31.01 0.07
C LEU A 74 -20.39 -30.29 1.36
N SER A 75 -20.99 -31.02 2.31
CA SER A 75 -21.42 -30.46 3.59
C SER A 75 -20.25 -29.92 4.41
N ILE A 76 -19.13 -30.66 4.45
CA ILE A 76 -17.90 -30.23 5.13
C ILE A 76 -17.34 -28.97 4.46
N SER A 77 -17.24 -28.99 3.12
CA SER A 77 -16.72 -27.86 2.33
C SER A 77 -17.54 -26.58 2.54
N LEU A 78 -18.87 -26.70 2.49
CA LEU A 78 -19.79 -25.59 2.72
C LEU A 78 -19.74 -25.10 4.16
N GLY A 79 -19.64 -26.00 5.14
CA GLY A 79 -19.51 -25.63 6.55
C GLY A 79 -18.26 -24.80 6.81
N PHE A 80 -17.11 -25.21 6.28
CA PHE A 80 -15.87 -24.47 6.38
C PHE A 80 -15.90 -23.15 5.58
N GLY A 81 -16.44 -23.16 4.36
CA GLY A 81 -16.58 -21.94 3.56
C GLY A 81 -17.44 -20.88 4.26
N MET A 82 -18.56 -21.29 4.88
CA MET A 82 -19.40 -20.39 5.66
C MET A 82 -18.70 -19.86 6.92
N TYR A 83 -17.92 -20.69 7.61
CA TYR A 83 -17.14 -20.26 8.78
C TYR A 83 -16.04 -19.25 8.40
N ALA A 84 -15.30 -19.50 7.31
CA ALA A 84 -14.29 -18.59 6.79
C ALA A 84 -14.90 -17.23 6.39
N MET A 85 -16.11 -17.23 5.82
CA MET A 85 -16.84 -16.01 5.50
C MET A 85 -17.19 -15.16 6.73
N VAL A 86 -17.44 -15.77 7.89
CA VAL A 86 -17.73 -15.04 9.14
C VAL A 86 -16.48 -14.34 9.70
N LEU A 87 -15.30 -14.91 9.45
CA LEU A 87 -14.02 -14.33 9.89
C LEU A 87 -13.42 -13.34 8.87
N ASN A 88 -14.02 -13.21 7.69
CA ASN A 88 -13.50 -12.39 6.62
C ASN A 88 -13.94 -10.92 6.78
N THR A 89 -12.98 -9.99 6.68
CA THR A 89 -13.21 -8.54 6.77
C THR A 89 -13.28 -7.85 5.40
N SER A 90 -12.98 -8.57 4.31
CA SER A 90 -12.94 -8.02 2.95
C SER A 90 -14.32 -8.03 2.30
N ASN A 91 -14.78 -6.86 1.89
CA ASN A 91 -16.02 -6.67 1.12
C ASN A 91 -15.99 -7.38 -0.24
N TYR A 92 -14.79 -7.60 -0.81
CA TYR A 92 -14.62 -8.28 -2.09
C TYR A 92 -14.97 -9.77 -2.01
N THR A 93 -14.58 -10.44 -0.92
CA THR A 93 -14.86 -11.87 -0.71
C THR A 93 -16.36 -12.15 -0.68
N VAL A 94 -17.11 -11.30 0.04
CA VAL A 94 -18.58 -11.40 0.15
C VAL A 94 -19.23 -11.23 -1.21
N THR A 95 -18.75 -10.27 -2.01
CA THR A 95 -19.26 -10.01 -3.35
C THR A 95 -19.03 -11.19 -4.28
N ILE A 96 -17.82 -11.74 -4.32
CA ILE A 96 -17.48 -12.90 -5.15
C ILE A 96 -18.31 -14.13 -4.74
N ALA A 97 -18.42 -14.39 -3.44
CA ALA A 97 -19.23 -15.49 -2.92
C ALA A 97 -20.72 -15.35 -3.32
N GLY A 98 -21.26 -14.13 -3.26
CA GLY A 98 -22.62 -13.81 -3.72
C GLY A 98 -22.84 -14.12 -5.20
N ILE A 99 -21.90 -13.71 -6.07
CA ILE A 99 -21.95 -13.99 -7.51
C ILE A 99 -21.89 -15.50 -7.78
N LEU A 100 -20.97 -16.22 -7.12
CA LEU A 100 -20.84 -17.66 -7.28
C LEU A 100 -22.12 -18.40 -6.86
N MET A 101 -22.76 -17.98 -5.75
CA MET A 101 -24.05 -18.54 -5.34
C MET A 101 -25.16 -18.21 -6.35
N ALA A 102 -25.20 -16.98 -6.87
CA ALA A 102 -26.17 -16.56 -7.88
C ALA A 102 -26.07 -17.37 -9.19
N ILE A 103 -24.89 -17.94 -9.49
CA ILE A 103 -24.68 -18.85 -10.63
C ILE A 103 -24.99 -20.31 -10.24
N ALA A 104 -24.53 -20.75 -9.08
CA ALA A 104 -24.62 -22.14 -8.65
C ALA A 104 -26.06 -22.61 -8.41
N PHE A 105 -26.89 -21.81 -7.75
CA PHE A 105 -28.28 -22.17 -7.46
C PHE A 105 -29.11 -22.43 -8.73
N PRO A 106 -29.13 -21.53 -9.73
CA PRO A 106 -29.73 -21.79 -11.03
C PRO A 106 -29.24 -23.06 -11.70
N ALA A 107 -27.92 -23.28 -11.72
CA ALA A 107 -27.32 -24.43 -12.39
C ALA A 107 -27.81 -25.75 -11.77
N ILE A 108 -27.89 -25.83 -10.44
CA ILE A 108 -28.40 -27.01 -9.72
C ILE A 108 -29.89 -27.23 -10.03
N ILE A 109 -30.72 -26.19 -9.97
CA ILE A 109 -32.16 -26.29 -10.22
C ILE A 109 -32.42 -26.75 -11.66
N ILE A 110 -31.75 -26.14 -12.64
CA ILE A 110 -31.89 -26.49 -14.06
C ILE A 110 -31.49 -27.95 -14.28
N SER A 111 -30.34 -28.36 -13.72
CA SER A 111 -29.85 -29.73 -13.83
C SER A 111 -30.84 -30.74 -13.24
N TYR A 112 -31.38 -30.46 -12.05
CA TYR A 112 -32.39 -31.30 -11.42
C TYR A 112 -33.68 -31.41 -12.25
N LEU A 113 -34.16 -30.29 -12.79
CA LEU A 113 -35.38 -30.26 -13.61
C LEU A 113 -35.22 -31.05 -14.89
N TYR A 114 -34.07 -30.96 -15.56
CA TYR A 114 -33.79 -31.79 -16.74
C TYR A 114 -33.78 -33.28 -16.43
N MET A 115 -33.34 -33.67 -15.23
CA MET A 115 -33.32 -35.08 -14.81
C MET A 115 -34.70 -35.62 -14.40
N LYS A 116 -35.52 -34.83 -13.70
CA LYS A 116 -36.75 -35.31 -13.04
C LYS A 116 -38.03 -34.86 -13.73
N HIS A 117 -38.02 -33.71 -14.38
CA HIS A 117 -39.21 -33.09 -14.98
C HIS A 117 -38.90 -32.47 -16.35
N PRO A 118 -38.47 -33.28 -17.34
CA PRO A 118 -37.94 -32.77 -18.62
C PRO A 118 -38.95 -31.95 -19.42
N ALA A 119 -40.25 -32.24 -19.28
CA ALA A 119 -41.32 -31.51 -19.97
C ALA A 119 -41.39 -30.02 -19.58
N VAL A 120 -40.95 -29.66 -18.37
CA VAL A 120 -40.97 -28.28 -17.85
C VAL A 120 -39.57 -27.67 -17.70
N ALA A 121 -38.51 -28.44 -17.98
CA ALA A 121 -37.12 -28.01 -17.77
C ALA A 121 -36.72 -26.80 -18.63
N LYS A 122 -37.13 -26.78 -19.91
CA LYS A 122 -36.86 -25.64 -20.81
C LYS A 122 -37.52 -24.33 -20.34
N PRO A 123 -38.86 -24.26 -20.14
CA PRO A 123 -39.50 -23.01 -19.76
C PRO A 123 -39.08 -22.53 -18.36
N ILE A 124 -38.97 -23.44 -17.38
CA ILE A 124 -38.54 -23.05 -16.03
C ILE A 124 -37.07 -22.65 -16.01
N GLY A 125 -36.20 -23.39 -16.74
CA GLY A 125 -34.79 -23.06 -16.82
C GLY A 125 -34.53 -21.67 -17.41
N ALA A 126 -35.26 -21.29 -18.47
CA ALA A 126 -35.18 -19.95 -19.04
C ALA A 126 -35.57 -18.87 -18.02
N ILE A 127 -36.64 -19.08 -17.24
CA ILE A 127 -37.08 -18.15 -16.20
C ILE A 127 -36.01 -17.98 -15.12
N VAL A 128 -35.45 -19.08 -14.62
CA VAL A 128 -34.43 -19.06 -13.57
C VAL A 128 -33.13 -18.39 -14.06
N SER A 129 -32.70 -18.65 -15.30
CA SER A 129 -31.54 -17.98 -15.90
C SER A 129 -31.75 -16.48 -16.07
N MET A 130 -32.92 -16.04 -16.55
CA MET A 130 -33.23 -14.61 -16.68
C MET A 130 -33.31 -13.92 -15.31
N ALA A 131 -33.89 -14.58 -14.31
CA ALA A 131 -33.96 -14.05 -12.94
C ALA A 131 -32.54 -13.89 -12.33
N ALA A 132 -31.66 -14.87 -12.50
CA ALA A 132 -30.28 -14.80 -12.03
C ALA A 132 -29.48 -13.70 -12.74
N ALA A 133 -29.60 -13.61 -14.07
CA ALA A 133 -28.95 -12.55 -14.85
C ALA A 133 -29.44 -11.16 -14.41
N THR A 134 -30.75 -11.00 -14.20
CA THR A 134 -31.33 -9.74 -13.71
C THR A 134 -30.83 -9.41 -12.31
N GLY A 135 -30.74 -10.40 -11.41
CA GLY A 135 -30.18 -10.23 -10.07
C GLY A 135 -28.73 -9.76 -10.08
N ILE A 136 -27.88 -10.37 -10.92
CA ILE A 136 -26.47 -9.97 -11.08
C ILE A 136 -26.37 -8.56 -11.68
N ILE A 137 -27.16 -8.25 -12.71
CA ILE A 137 -27.18 -6.92 -13.35
C ILE A 137 -27.64 -5.85 -12.36
N MET A 138 -28.70 -6.09 -11.59
CA MET A 138 -29.16 -5.16 -10.55
C MET A 138 -28.11 -4.98 -9.46
N TRP A 139 -27.45 -6.06 -9.02
CA TRP A 139 -26.38 -5.97 -8.03
C TRP A 139 -25.20 -5.14 -8.54
N ILE A 140 -24.75 -5.35 -9.77
CA ILE A 140 -23.66 -4.55 -10.37
C ILE A 140 -24.10 -3.10 -10.56
N SER A 141 -25.31 -2.88 -11.08
CA SER A 141 -25.80 -1.54 -11.47
C SER A 141 -26.25 -0.69 -10.27
N PHE A 142 -26.65 -1.30 -9.15
CA PHE A 142 -27.06 -0.57 -7.94
C PHE A 142 -26.06 -0.71 -6.80
N GLY A 143 -25.28 -1.79 -6.74
CA GLY A 143 -24.28 -2.02 -5.69
C GLY A 143 -22.98 -1.24 -5.89
N ILE A 144 -22.58 -0.94 -7.14
CA ILE A 144 -21.45 -0.04 -7.42
C ILE A 144 -21.82 1.42 -7.12
N PHE A 145 -23.11 1.77 -7.20
CA PHE A 145 -23.63 3.13 -6.98
C PHE A 145 -24.20 3.38 -5.58
N SER A 146 -24.17 2.37 -4.70
CA SER A 146 -24.60 2.50 -3.30
C SER A 146 -23.40 2.33 -2.37
N SER A 147 -22.39 3.18 -2.48
CA SER A 147 -21.63 3.57 -1.29
C SER A 147 -22.60 4.35 -0.37
N PRO A 148 -22.70 4.03 0.92
CA PRO A 148 -23.56 4.77 1.83
C PRO A 148 -22.84 6.01 2.37
N ASP A 149 -22.29 6.86 1.49
CA ASP A 149 -21.73 8.16 1.91
C ASP A 149 -22.62 9.34 1.50
N THR A 150 -23.81 9.08 0.96
CA THR A 150 -24.68 10.16 0.43
C THR A 150 -26.13 10.08 0.89
N TYR A 151 -26.37 9.64 2.13
CA TYR A 151 -27.67 9.89 2.78
C TYR A 151 -27.61 11.16 3.63
N MET A 152 -28.04 12.26 3.01
CA MET A 152 -28.69 13.45 3.59
C MET A 152 -28.97 13.33 5.10
N ILE A 153 -28.04 13.79 5.95
CA ILE A 153 -28.33 14.09 7.35
C ILE A 153 -28.88 15.53 7.41
N PRO A 154 -30.09 15.77 7.94
CA PRO A 154 -30.53 17.12 8.26
C PRO A 154 -29.57 17.69 9.29
N GLN A 155 -28.95 18.83 8.95
CA GLN A 155 -28.01 19.58 9.77
C GLN A 155 -28.50 19.69 11.23
N GLN A 156 -28.05 18.76 12.08
CA GLN A 156 -28.00 19.01 13.51
C GLN A 156 -26.76 19.84 13.74
N VAL A 157 -26.97 21.00 14.34
CA VAL A 157 -25.93 21.89 14.84
C VAL A 157 -25.19 21.16 15.96
N GLY A 158 -24.29 20.26 15.55
CA GLY A 158 -23.17 19.83 16.35
C GLY A 158 -22.11 20.91 16.22
N VAL A 159 -21.60 21.36 17.36
CA VAL A 159 -20.42 22.21 17.41
C VAL A 159 -19.32 21.48 16.64
N ASP A 160 -18.87 22.07 15.54
CA ASP A 160 -17.67 21.63 14.83
C ASP A 160 -16.51 21.70 15.83
N GLU A 161 -16.12 20.56 16.40
CA GLU A 161 -14.70 20.39 16.67
C GLU A 161 -14.02 20.44 15.31
N PRO A 162 -13.04 21.33 15.11
CA PRO A 162 -12.34 21.37 13.84
C PRO A 162 -11.76 19.98 13.61
N ALA A 163 -12.15 19.35 12.50
CA ALA A 163 -11.40 18.23 11.97
C ALA A 163 -9.94 18.69 11.90
N GLU A 164 -9.05 17.96 12.57
CA GLU A 164 -7.62 18.15 12.34
C GLU A 164 -7.41 18.05 10.83
N ASP A 165 -6.83 19.11 10.28
CA ASP A 165 -6.40 19.16 8.89
C ASP A 165 -5.29 18.13 8.74
N LEU A 166 -5.66 16.87 8.46
CA LEU A 166 -4.74 15.77 8.18
C LEU A 166 -4.15 15.94 6.77
N THR A 167 -3.82 17.16 6.35
CA THR A 167 -2.75 17.33 5.37
C THR A 167 -1.45 17.00 6.11
N PRO A 168 -0.76 15.91 5.74
CA PRO A 168 0.50 15.58 6.37
C PRO A 168 1.45 16.79 6.21
N SER A 169 1.84 17.43 7.31
CA SER A 169 2.54 18.73 7.27
C SER A 169 4.06 18.60 7.12
N GLY A 170 4.52 17.51 6.53
CA GLY A 170 5.94 17.21 6.34
C GLY A 170 6.49 17.79 5.03
N PRO A 171 7.82 18.03 4.94
CA PRO A 171 8.47 18.30 3.67
C PRO A 171 8.26 17.13 2.68
N ILE A 172 8.15 17.43 1.39
CA ILE A 172 7.96 16.42 0.35
C ILE A 172 9.32 15.88 -0.12
N PHE A 173 9.44 14.56 -0.16
CA PHE A 173 10.53 13.84 -0.83
C PHE A 173 9.98 13.19 -2.11
N ALA A 174 10.39 13.68 -3.28
CA ALA A 174 9.88 13.19 -4.56
C ALA A 174 10.63 11.95 -5.06
N ILE A 175 9.88 10.96 -5.54
CA ILE A 175 10.38 9.78 -6.24
C ILE A 175 9.61 9.68 -7.57
N GLU A 176 10.31 9.38 -8.65
CA GLU A 176 9.69 9.22 -9.97
C GLU A 176 9.75 7.76 -10.42
N ILE A 177 8.63 7.23 -10.91
CA ILE A 177 8.63 6.00 -11.71
C ILE A 177 8.94 6.42 -13.13
N LEU A 178 10.09 6.00 -13.63
CA LEU A 178 10.67 6.50 -14.88
C LEU A 178 9.89 6.06 -16.12
N GLU A 179 10.13 6.73 -17.25
CA GLU A 179 9.60 6.28 -18.54
C GLU A 179 10.21 4.93 -18.95
N ASP A 180 9.40 4.06 -19.58
CA ASP A 180 9.79 2.73 -20.04
C ASP A 180 10.22 1.73 -18.94
N SER A 181 9.91 1.99 -17.67
CA SER A 181 10.17 1.09 -16.52
C SER A 181 9.46 -0.27 -16.64
N ALA A 182 8.36 -0.33 -17.39
CA ALA A 182 7.69 -1.58 -17.73
C ALA A 182 8.52 -2.52 -18.65
N GLN A 183 9.70 -2.12 -19.12
CA GLN A 183 10.60 -2.99 -19.87
C GLN A 183 11.69 -3.54 -18.95
N GLU A 184 11.76 -4.86 -18.82
CA GLU A 184 12.77 -5.53 -17.98
C GLU A 184 14.19 -5.12 -18.37
N GLY A 185 14.95 -4.64 -17.38
CA GLY A 185 16.33 -4.17 -17.55
C GLY A 185 16.50 -2.66 -17.74
N ASN A 186 15.41 -1.90 -17.89
CA ASN A 186 15.44 -0.45 -17.80
C ASN A 186 15.47 0.02 -16.34
N PRO A 187 15.99 1.23 -16.06
CA PRO A 187 15.80 1.89 -14.77
C PRO A 187 14.32 2.06 -14.44
N ASP A 188 13.93 1.91 -13.19
CA ASP A 188 12.55 1.84 -12.75
C ASP A 188 12.12 3.03 -11.89
N TYR A 189 12.81 3.27 -10.76
CA TYR A 189 12.56 4.36 -9.82
C TYR A 189 13.75 5.31 -9.76
N SER A 190 13.48 6.60 -9.52
CA SER A 190 14.51 7.59 -9.28
C SER A 190 14.17 8.45 -8.05
N PRO A 191 15.01 8.46 -7.01
CA PRO A 191 16.17 7.60 -6.82
C PRO A 191 15.77 6.12 -6.60
N ASP A 192 16.69 5.21 -6.94
CA ASP A 192 16.54 3.76 -6.72
C ASP A 192 16.64 3.38 -5.22
N VAL A 193 17.44 4.14 -4.48
CA VAL A 193 17.50 4.10 -3.01
C VAL A 193 17.24 5.51 -2.48
N ALA A 194 16.10 5.70 -1.81
CA ALA A 194 15.73 6.97 -1.21
C ALA A 194 16.03 6.96 0.29
N VAL A 195 16.90 7.84 0.77
CA VAL A 195 17.10 8.05 2.21
C VAL A 195 16.19 9.19 2.65
N VAL A 196 15.23 8.90 3.53
CA VAL A 196 14.15 9.81 3.90
C VAL A 196 14.10 9.97 5.41
N THR A 197 14.03 11.21 5.87
CA THR A 197 13.87 11.49 7.29
C THR A 197 12.43 11.24 7.73
N GLN A 198 12.25 10.55 8.86
CA GLN A 198 10.93 10.31 9.47
C GLN A 198 10.19 11.64 9.69
N GLY A 199 8.93 11.68 9.26
CA GLY A 199 8.09 12.90 9.26
C GLY A 199 8.00 13.59 7.90
N TYR A 200 8.76 13.16 6.90
CA TYR A 200 8.60 13.59 5.51
C TYR A 200 7.43 12.86 4.83
N ILE A 201 6.94 13.45 3.75
CA ILE A 201 5.96 12.85 2.85
C ILE A 201 6.68 12.39 1.60
N ILE A 202 6.71 11.09 1.36
CA ILE A 202 7.27 10.57 0.12
C ILE A 202 6.19 10.65 -0.95
N GLU A 203 6.50 11.25 -2.09
CA GLU A 203 5.60 11.42 -3.22
C GLU A 203 6.14 10.67 -4.43
N TRP A 204 5.46 9.60 -4.84
CA TRP A 204 5.74 8.90 -6.09
C TRP A 204 4.89 9.46 -7.21
N THR A 205 5.52 9.84 -8.32
CA THR A 205 4.82 10.21 -9.57
C THR A 205 5.07 9.15 -10.63
N ASN A 206 4.00 8.66 -11.28
CA ASN A 206 4.14 7.76 -12.42
C ASN A 206 4.44 8.51 -13.72
N ALA A 207 5.69 8.58 -14.17
CA ALA A 207 6.05 9.17 -15.46
C ALA A 207 5.95 8.18 -16.64
N ASP A 208 5.83 6.87 -16.37
CA ASP A 208 5.62 5.86 -17.41
C ASP A 208 4.20 5.95 -18.00
N ALA A 209 4.08 5.58 -19.28
CA ALA A 209 2.80 5.34 -19.91
C ALA A 209 2.11 4.06 -19.39
N ALA A 210 2.89 3.10 -18.90
CA ALA A 210 2.38 1.90 -18.27
C ALA A 210 1.84 2.17 -16.86
N ALA A 211 0.87 1.36 -16.43
CA ALA A 211 0.35 1.42 -15.07
C ALA A 211 1.25 0.62 -14.12
N HIS A 212 1.50 1.16 -12.93
CA HIS A 212 2.44 0.63 -11.96
C HIS A 212 1.85 0.59 -10.55
N THR A 213 2.60 0.05 -9.59
CA THR A 213 2.27 0.11 -8.16
C THR A 213 3.54 0.42 -7.38
N VAL A 214 3.39 1.00 -6.21
CA VAL A 214 4.40 1.18 -5.17
C VAL A 214 3.89 0.41 -3.96
N THR A 215 4.41 -0.79 -3.78
CA THR A 215 3.88 -1.75 -2.80
C THR A 215 5.01 -2.33 -1.96
N SER A 216 4.88 -2.30 -0.64
CA SER A 216 5.87 -2.88 0.27
C SER A 216 6.07 -4.38 -0.02
N ALA A 217 7.34 -4.78 -0.21
CA ALA A 217 7.67 -6.09 -0.78
C ALA A 217 7.56 -7.24 0.24
N VAL A 218 8.04 -7.01 1.47
CA VAL A 218 8.16 -8.05 2.52
C VAL A 218 6.79 -8.61 2.92
N ASP A 219 5.76 -7.78 2.89
CA ASP A 219 4.41 -8.07 3.35
C ASP A 219 3.34 -7.89 2.26
N TYR A 220 3.76 -7.70 1.00
CA TYR A 220 2.87 -7.55 -0.15
C TYR A 220 1.81 -6.45 0.02
N GLY A 221 2.22 -5.30 0.55
CA GLY A 221 1.38 -4.11 0.64
C GLY A 221 0.64 -3.91 1.96
N GLU A 222 0.89 -4.75 2.97
CA GLU A 222 0.30 -4.52 4.29
C GLU A 222 0.83 -3.23 4.95
N THR A 223 2.13 -2.91 4.79
CA THR A 223 2.71 -1.66 5.29
C THR A 223 2.29 -0.46 4.44
N PHE A 224 2.43 -0.55 3.11
CA PHE A 224 1.92 0.47 2.20
C PHE A 224 1.66 -0.11 0.80
N ASP A 225 0.59 0.35 0.17
CA ASP A 225 0.23 -0.02 -1.21
C ASP A 225 -0.46 1.14 -1.91
N SER A 226 0.14 1.63 -2.98
CA SER A 226 -0.46 2.67 -3.83
C SER A 226 -1.71 2.19 -4.58
N SER A 227 -1.96 0.88 -4.62
CA SER A 227 -2.80 0.27 -5.64
C SER A 227 -2.28 0.59 -7.06
N LEU A 228 -3.08 0.30 -8.09
CA LEU A 228 -2.71 0.58 -9.47
C LEU A 228 -2.68 2.09 -9.73
N MET A 229 -1.52 2.60 -10.15
CA MET A 229 -1.26 3.98 -10.54
C MET A 229 -1.18 4.08 -12.06
N SER A 230 -2.04 4.90 -12.66
CA SER A 230 -2.03 5.28 -14.07
C SER A 230 -0.93 6.32 -14.37
N ALA A 231 -0.65 6.55 -15.64
CA ALA A 231 0.30 7.57 -16.06
C ALA A 231 -0.07 8.96 -15.52
N GLY A 232 0.90 9.63 -14.89
CA GLY A 232 0.78 10.93 -14.23
C GLY A 232 0.09 10.91 -12.86
N GLU A 233 -0.34 9.75 -12.36
CA GLU A 233 -0.91 9.66 -11.00
C GLU A 233 0.18 9.76 -9.94
N ILE A 234 -0.23 10.30 -8.79
CA ILE A 234 0.63 10.56 -7.65
C ILE A 234 0.15 9.72 -6.46
N TYR A 235 1.09 9.09 -5.78
CA TYR A 235 0.87 8.39 -4.52
C TYR A 235 1.75 9.01 -3.44
N THR A 236 1.19 9.22 -2.25
CA THR A 236 1.90 9.83 -1.12
C THR A 236 1.91 8.91 0.09
N LEU A 237 3.04 8.85 0.80
CA LEU A 237 3.21 8.12 2.06
C LEU A 237 3.75 9.05 3.15
N ASP A 238 3.00 9.18 4.24
CA ASP A 238 3.48 9.86 5.44
C ASP A 238 4.37 8.93 6.26
N THR A 239 5.64 9.31 6.41
CA THR A 239 6.65 8.51 7.10
C THR A 239 6.60 8.65 8.63
N SER A 240 5.77 9.54 9.18
CA SER A 240 5.70 9.82 10.64
C SER A 240 5.45 8.58 11.49
N ASN A 241 4.71 7.60 10.95
CA ASN A 241 4.35 6.36 11.64
C ASN A 241 5.13 5.14 11.14
N LEU A 242 6.06 5.30 10.20
CA LEU A 242 6.94 4.21 9.79
C LEU A 242 8.04 4.03 10.83
N GLU A 243 8.40 2.78 11.10
CA GLU A 243 9.56 2.48 11.92
C GLU A 243 10.85 2.90 11.17
N ILE A 244 11.89 3.23 11.94
CA ILE A 244 13.21 3.51 11.35
C ILE A 244 13.75 2.21 10.78
N GLY A 245 14.16 2.23 9.52
CA GLY A 245 14.64 1.04 8.84
C GLY A 245 14.58 1.13 7.32
N GLU A 246 14.97 0.04 6.68
CA GLU A 246 14.91 -0.11 5.23
C GLU A 246 13.64 -0.85 4.83
N TYR A 247 12.94 -0.30 3.83
CA TYR A 247 11.75 -0.88 3.24
C TYR A 247 11.99 -1.08 1.75
N GLU A 248 12.08 -2.34 1.35
CA GLU A 248 12.03 -2.72 -0.07
C GLU A 248 10.58 -2.64 -0.55
N TYR A 249 10.40 -2.08 -1.75
CA TYR A 249 9.10 -1.99 -2.41
C TYR A 249 9.23 -2.37 -3.88
N LEU A 250 8.12 -2.85 -4.44
CA LEU A 250 8.06 -3.38 -5.80
C LEU A 250 6.81 -2.93 -6.54
N CYS A 251 6.86 -3.06 -7.87
CA CYS A 251 5.65 -3.05 -8.68
C CYS A 251 5.07 -4.47 -8.79
N ILE A 252 3.82 -4.67 -8.39
CA ILE A 252 3.14 -5.99 -8.46
C ILE A 252 2.93 -6.42 -9.92
N VAL A 253 2.73 -5.46 -10.83
CA VAL A 253 2.48 -5.73 -12.26
C VAL A 253 3.78 -6.11 -12.99
N HIS A 254 4.89 -5.50 -12.58
CA HIS A 254 6.21 -5.64 -13.19
C HIS A 254 7.23 -6.04 -12.10
N PRO A 255 7.32 -7.32 -11.71
CA PRO A 255 8.05 -7.73 -10.51
C PRO A 255 9.58 -7.53 -10.53
N TRP A 256 10.15 -7.12 -11.67
CA TRP A 256 11.56 -6.72 -11.76
C TRP A 256 11.78 -5.28 -11.30
N MET A 257 10.73 -4.47 -11.18
CA MET A 257 10.83 -3.11 -10.67
C MET A 257 10.85 -3.15 -9.15
N VAL A 258 12.02 -2.93 -8.56
CA VAL A 258 12.28 -3.04 -7.13
C VAL A 258 13.23 -1.93 -6.71
N ALA A 259 12.86 -1.21 -5.66
CA ALA A 259 13.66 -0.14 -5.08
C ALA A 259 13.54 -0.16 -3.55
N SER A 260 14.30 0.68 -2.86
CA SER A 260 14.20 0.79 -1.41
C SER A 260 14.08 2.23 -0.91
N ILE A 261 13.35 2.39 0.19
CA ILE A 261 13.37 3.59 1.00
C ILE A 261 14.02 3.26 2.34
N VAL A 262 14.89 4.15 2.83
CA VAL A 262 15.54 4.06 4.13
C VAL A 262 15.00 5.18 4.99
N ILE A 263 14.16 4.84 5.97
CA ILE A 263 13.61 5.78 6.93
C ILE A 263 14.62 5.97 8.05
N GLU A 264 15.17 7.18 8.16
CA GLU A 264 16.08 7.57 9.22
C GLU A 264 15.37 8.43 10.28
N ALA A 265 15.87 8.40 11.51
CA ALA A 265 15.39 9.28 12.56
C ALA A 265 15.54 10.75 12.15
N ALA A 266 14.59 11.60 12.55
CA ALA A 266 14.78 13.04 12.52
C ALA A 266 16.06 13.42 13.28
N LYS A 267 16.93 14.18 12.61
CA LYS A 267 18.13 14.72 13.26
C LYS A 267 17.69 15.80 14.23
N GLU A 268 18.22 15.73 15.45
CA GLU A 268 17.94 16.73 16.48
C GLU A 268 18.33 18.13 15.97
N PRO A 269 17.46 19.14 16.13
CA PRO A 269 17.78 20.49 15.70
C PRO A 269 19.03 21.01 16.42
N THR A 270 19.92 21.63 15.67
CA THR A 270 21.15 22.22 16.21
C THR A 270 21.01 23.74 16.27
N LYS A 271 21.46 24.36 17.35
CA LYS A 271 21.31 25.80 17.56
C LYS A 271 22.57 26.57 17.17
N VAL A 272 22.36 27.74 16.59
CA VAL A 272 23.32 28.83 16.46
C VAL A 272 22.82 29.99 17.30
N ILE A 273 23.60 30.42 18.29
CA ILE A 273 23.25 31.54 19.15
C ILE A 273 23.84 32.82 18.56
N ILE A 274 23.05 33.89 18.48
CA ILE A 274 23.55 35.24 18.26
C ILE A 274 23.75 35.85 19.65
N PRO A 275 25.00 35.93 20.16
CA PRO A 275 25.25 36.31 21.55
C PRO A 275 25.09 37.82 21.77
N GLN A 276 24.93 38.21 23.04
CA GLN A 276 24.85 39.62 23.40
C GLN A 276 26.09 40.40 22.96
N GLY A 277 25.84 41.56 22.35
CA GLY A 277 26.88 42.44 21.84
C GLY A 277 27.36 42.10 20.43
N ALA A 278 26.80 41.10 19.74
CA ALA A 278 27.21 40.72 18.38
C ALA A 278 27.11 41.89 17.36
N ALA A 279 26.26 42.88 17.64
CA ALA A 279 26.16 44.12 16.87
C ALA A 279 27.35 45.09 17.02
N ILE A 280 28.36 44.78 17.82
CA ILE A 280 29.54 45.63 18.02
C ILE A 280 30.75 44.89 17.46
N PRO A 281 31.49 45.46 16.48
CA PRO A 281 32.66 44.80 15.91
C PRO A 281 33.86 44.90 16.88
N GLU A 282 34.08 43.85 17.66
CA GLU A 282 35.24 43.69 18.55
C GLU A 282 36.13 42.52 18.11
N ASP A 283 37.45 42.69 18.27
CA ASP A 283 38.42 41.66 17.87
C ASP A 283 38.32 40.42 18.77
N GLY A 284 38.19 39.24 18.15
CA GLY A 284 38.03 37.96 18.85
C GLY A 284 36.63 37.69 19.42
N GLN A 285 35.63 38.52 19.10
CA GLN A 285 34.24 38.28 19.46
C GLN A 285 33.60 37.24 18.53
N ILE A 286 32.79 36.36 19.10
CA ILE A 286 31.94 35.42 18.37
C ILE A 286 30.61 36.10 18.05
N TYR A 287 30.20 36.08 16.79
CA TYR A 287 28.98 36.74 16.31
C TYR A 287 27.82 35.76 16.06
N TYR A 288 28.15 34.55 15.65
CA TYR A 288 27.29 33.38 15.62
C TYR A 288 28.01 32.27 16.38
N ASP A 289 27.36 31.63 17.34
CA ASP A 289 27.96 30.59 18.18
C ASP A 289 27.24 29.24 17.97
N PRO A 290 27.86 28.25 17.33
CA PRO A 290 29.21 28.30 16.75
C PRO A 290 29.28 29.12 15.45
N GLU A 291 30.46 29.67 15.14
CA GLU A 291 30.69 30.45 13.91
C GLU A 291 30.72 29.54 12.68
N ILE A 292 31.33 28.36 12.83
CA ILE A 292 31.34 27.28 11.85
C ILE A 292 30.58 26.11 12.47
N LEU A 293 29.47 25.74 11.83
CA LEU A 293 28.62 24.64 12.25
C LEU A 293 28.79 23.46 11.31
N GLU A 294 29.13 22.30 11.84
CA GLU A 294 29.21 21.03 11.10
C GLU A 294 27.97 20.18 11.39
N ILE A 295 27.19 19.85 10.37
CA ILE A 295 25.99 19.03 10.44
C ILE A 295 25.95 18.02 9.30
N SER A 296 25.07 17.05 9.38
CA SER A 296 24.78 16.17 8.24
C SER A 296 23.51 16.62 7.52
N ALA A 297 23.37 16.26 6.24
CA ALA A 297 22.16 16.55 5.46
C ALA A 297 20.86 16.09 6.17
N GLY A 298 19.81 16.88 6.09
CA GLY A 298 18.53 16.70 6.81
C GLY A 298 18.45 17.36 8.19
N THR A 299 19.53 17.98 8.70
CA THR A 299 19.51 18.67 10.00
C THR A 299 18.85 20.05 9.91
N THR A 300 17.95 20.35 10.84
CA THR A 300 17.41 21.70 11.07
C THR A 300 18.36 22.51 11.94
N VAL A 301 18.73 23.71 11.46
CA VAL A 301 19.49 24.69 12.23
C VAL A 301 18.55 25.77 12.74
N ILE A 302 18.66 26.11 14.02
CA ILE A 302 17.87 27.17 14.65
C ILE A 302 18.80 28.31 15.06
N TRP A 303 18.62 29.49 14.46
CA TRP A 303 19.27 30.72 14.90
C TRP A 303 18.44 31.37 16.01
N ASP A 304 19.06 31.60 17.16
CA ASP A 304 18.42 32.13 18.37
C ASP A 304 19.05 33.49 18.70
N ASN A 305 18.27 34.57 18.58
CA ASN A 305 18.78 35.91 18.84
C ASN A 305 18.72 36.25 20.33
N VAL A 306 19.81 35.98 21.04
CA VAL A 306 19.96 36.28 22.47
C VAL A 306 20.54 37.70 22.69
N ASP A 307 20.91 38.39 21.62
CA ASP A 307 21.30 39.80 21.66
C ASP A 307 20.07 40.71 21.89
N ASN A 308 20.32 41.91 22.38
CA ASN A 308 19.29 42.94 22.55
C ASN A 308 19.13 43.81 21.28
N THR A 309 19.79 43.44 20.18
CA THR A 309 19.80 44.14 18.90
C THR A 309 19.17 43.26 17.82
N MET A 310 18.60 43.87 16.79
CA MET A 310 18.05 43.14 15.63
C MET A 310 19.18 42.55 14.78
N HIS A 311 18.99 41.33 14.30
CA HIS A 311 19.94 40.62 13.44
C HIS A 311 19.23 39.88 12.31
N THR A 312 19.99 39.32 11.38
CA THR A 312 19.49 38.37 10.38
C THR A 312 20.45 37.17 10.33
N ALA A 313 19.97 36.05 9.80
CA ALA A 313 20.78 34.95 9.28
C ALA A 313 20.41 34.81 7.80
N THR A 314 21.24 35.38 6.92
CA THR A 314 20.95 35.42 5.48
C THR A 314 22.08 34.75 4.70
N SER A 315 21.73 33.72 3.95
CA SER A 315 22.64 33.00 3.05
C SER A 315 23.35 33.91 2.06
N GLY A 316 24.64 33.70 1.87
CA GLY A 316 25.52 34.50 1.01
C GLY A 316 26.67 35.14 1.78
N THR A 317 27.27 36.19 1.20
CA THR A 317 28.41 36.88 1.83
C THR A 317 28.26 38.40 1.74
N PRO A 318 28.88 39.17 2.64
CA PRO A 318 28.85 40.64 2.59
C PRO A 318 29.32 41.25 1.26
N ASN A 319 30.22 40.55 0.55
CA ASN A 319 30.81 41.03 -0.70
C ASN A 319 29.94 40.74 -1.93
N ASN A 320 29.23 39.61 -1.93
CA ASN A 320 28.43 39.16 -3.09
C ASN A 320 26.92 39.39 -2.89
N GLY A 321 26.49 39.70 -1.66
CA GLY A 321 25.08 39.81 -1.29
C GLY A 321 24.47 38.46 -0.95
N ALA A 322 23.14 38.46 -0.78
CA ALA A 322 22.37 37.25 -0.53
C ALA A 322 22.30 36.37 -1.78
N ASP A 323 22.41 35.04 -1.62
CA ASP A 323 22.31 34.07 -2.71
C ASP A 323 20.93 33.40 -2.82
N GLY A 324 20.07 33.56 -1.80
CA GLY A 324 18.67 33.17 -1.82
C GLY A 324 18.40 31.74 -1.35
N VAL A 325 19.37 31.06 -0.74
CA VAL A 325 19.16 29.70 -0.17
C VAL A 325 18.25 29.78 1.07
N PHE A 326 18.54 30.71 1.98
CA PHE A 326 17.72 31.01 3.16
C PHE A 326 17.86 32.47 3.61
N ASP A 327 16.81 33.02 4.20
CA ASP A 327 16.78 34.35 4.79
C ASP A 327 15.82 34.37 5.98
N SER A 328 16.33 34.75 7.15
CA SER A 328 15.53 34.83 8.37
C SER A 328 14.58 36.03 8.42
N ASP A 329 14.66 36.95 7.46
CA ASP A 329 14.23 38.33 7.63
C ASP A 329 14.88 38.93 8.90
N ILE A 330 14.20 39.88 9.54
CA ILE A 330 14.65 40.52 10.77
C ILE A 330 14.29 39.67 11.98
N LEU A 331 15.30 39.27 12.76
CA LEU A 331 15.16 38.66 14.07
C LEU A 331 15.30 39.74 15.15
N SER A 332 14.20 40.00 15.87
CA SER A 332 14.22 40.84 17.08
C SER A 332 14.86 40.09 18.25
N ALA A 333 15.10 40.78 19.36
CA ALA A 333 15.62 40.15 20.57
C ALA A 333 14.66 39.05 21.07
N GLY A 334 15.17 37.83 21.22
CA GLY A 334 14.43 36.64 21.61
C GLY A 334 13.71 35.90 20.47
N ASP A 335 13.78 36.40 19.24
CA ASP A 335 13.21 35.71 18.08
C ASP A 335 14.14 34.56 17.65
N THR A 336 13.52 33.54 17.06
CA THR A 336 14.22 32.38 16.49
C THR A 336 13.85 32.19 15.03
N TYR A 337 14.80 31.73 14.23
CA TYR A 337 14.59 31.30 12.85
C TYR A 337 15.10 29.88 12.67
N GLU A 338 14.43 29.08 11.85
CA GLU A 338 14.84 27.72 11.54
C GLU A 338 14.93 27.48 10.04
N PHE A 339 15.92 26.67 9.64
CA PHE A 339 16.10 26.22 8.26
C PHE A 339 16.65 24.79 8.24
N THR A 340 16.09 23.93 7.41
CA THR A 340 16.55 22.54 7.22
C THR A 340 17.45 22.45 6.01
N PHE A 341 18.68 21.95 6.21
CA PHE A 341 19.65 21.77 5.13
C PHE A 341 19.52 20.37 4.53
N SER A 342 18.91 20.25 3.35
CA SER A 342 18.69 18.95 2.70
C SER A 342 19.86 18.47 1.84
N ASP A 343 20.68 19.37 1.32
CA ASP A 343 21.77 19.06 0.40
C ASP A 343 23.14 19.21 1.08
N ALA A 344 24.08 18.33 0.74
CA ALA A 344 25.46 18.46 1.17
C ALA A 344 26.12 19.68 0.51
N GLY A 345 26.90 20.44 1.28
CA GLY A 345 27.47 21.69 0.81
C GLY A 345 28.03 22.57 1.93
N SER A 346 28.63 23.69 1.53
CA SER A 346 29.08 24.73 2.46
C SER A 346 28.28 26.00 2.19
N TYR A 347 27.60 26.47 3.22
CA TYR A 347 26.66 27.57 3.18
C TYR A 347 27.17 28.71 4.06
N ASP A 348 27.81 29.69 3.42
CA ASP A 348 28.16 30.94 4.09
C ASP A 348 26.90 31.79 4.30
N TYR A 349 26.85 32.52 5.41
CA TYR A 349 25.78 33.44 5.71
C TYR A 349 26.29 34.63 6.52
N TYR A 350 25.51 35.71 6.53
CA TYR A 350 25.88 36.94 7.22
C TYR A 350 24.66 37.69 7.73
N CYS A 351 24.90 38.64 8.64
CA CYS A 351 23.89 39.59 9.07
C CYS A 351 23.87 40.79 8.10
N ILE A 352 22.71 41.06 7.48
CA ILE A 352 22.58 42.17 6.53
C ILE A 352 22.76 43.53 7.24
N LEU A 353 22.36 43.62 8.52
CA LEU A 353 22.49 44.85 9.32
C LEU A 353 23.93 45.08 9.81
N HIS A 354 24.68 43.99 10.00
CA HIS A 354 26.00 43.97 10.63
C HIS A 354 26.96 43.13 9.78
N PRO A 355 27.52 43.66 8.67
CA PRO A 355 28.21 42.84 7.66
C PRO A 355 29.53 42.19 8.11
N TRP A 356 29.99 42.43 9.34
CA TRP A 356 31.13 41.72 9.95
C TRP A 356 30.71 40.41 10.63
N MET A 357 29.42 40.21 10.90
CA MET A 357 28.89 38.97 11.44
C MET A 357 28.76 37.97 10.30
N ILE A 358 29.63 36.97 10.28
CA ILE A 358 29.69 35.93 9.26
C ILE A 358 29.65 34.59 9.99
N GLY A 359 28.94 33.62 9.42
CA GLY A 359 29.01 32.24 9.84
C GLY A 359 28.99 31.31 8.63
N THR A 360 29.30 30.04 8.87
CA THR A 360 29.28 28.99 7.86
C THR A 360 28.57 27.76 8.42
N VAL A 361 27.68 27.16 7.63
CA VAL A 361 27.11 25.83 7.89
C VAL A 361 27.69 24.86 6.86
N ASN A 362 28.40 23.85 7.33
CA ASN A 362 28.93 22.76 6.51
C ASN A 362 28.03 21.54 6.69
N VAL A 363 27.58 20.98 5.57
CA VAL A 363 26.62 19.88 5.50
C VAL A 363 27.29 18.71 4.80
N GLU A 364 27.47 17.61 5.53
CA GLU A 364 28.07 16.35 5.04
C GLU A 364 27.04 15.24 4.76
#